data_AF-A0A212DG87-F1
#
_entry.id   AF-A0A212DG87-F1
#
_cell.length_a   1.000
_cell.length_b   1.000
_cell.length_c   1.000
_cell.angle_alpha   90.00
_cell.angle_beta   90.00
_cell.angle_gamma   90.00
#
_symmetry.space_group_name_H-M   'P 1'
#
loop_
_entity.id
_entity.type
_entity.pdbx_description
1 polymer ?
#
loop_
_entity_poly.entity_id
_entity_poly.type
_entity_poly.pdbx_seq_one_letter_code
_entity_poly.pdbx_strand_id
1 'polypeptide(L)'
;MSRQAKDDFLRHYTVSDPRTHPKGYTEYKVTAQFISKKDPEDVKEVVVWKRYSDFRKLHGDLAYTHRNLFRRLEEFPAFPRAQVFGRFEASVIEERRKGAEDLLRFTVHIPALNNSPQLKEFFRGGEVTRPSEVSRDLHILPPPLIPTPPPDEPRTQPHETWLSQPLPAERRGLEELEVPGELAALEAESGRLDQEPWEPGGQAEEDDEEGEPAPAYLSQATKLITQALRDEKAGAYPAALQGYRDGVTHHLPAERV
;
A
#
# COMPACT_ATOMS: atom_id res chain seq x y z
N MET A 1 41.51 8.55 -6.72
CA MET A 1 40.63 7.40 -7.03
C MET A 1 39.36 7.92 -7.70
N SER A 2 39.29 7.90 -9.03
CA SER A 2 38.10 8.38 -9.74
C SER A 2 36.99 7.33 -9.69
N ARG A 3 35.85 7.64 -9.07
CA ARG A 3 34.66 6.79 -9.15
C ARG A 3 33.93 7.14 -10.44
N GLN A 4 34.23 6.44 -11.54
CA GLN A 4 33.35 6.47 -12.71
C GLN A 4 31.94 6.06 -12.27
N ALA A 5 31.00 7.01 -12.33
CA ALA A 5 29.59 6.74 -12.17
C ALA A 5 29.12 5.96 -13.39
N LYS A 6 29.28 4.62 -13.35
CA LYS A 6 28.67 3.70 -14.29
C LYS A 6 27.16 3.70 -14.07
N ASP A 7 26.51 4.67 -14.67
CA ASP A 7 25.06 4.68 -14.91
C ASP A 7 24.71 3.67 -16.04
N ASP A 8 25.28 2.46 -15.94
CA ASP A 8 25.10 1.32 -16.84
C ASP A 8 23.75 0.62 -16.59
N PHE A 9 23.08 0.91 -15.47
CA PHE A 9 21.82 0.27 -15.06
C PHE A 9 20.76 1.32 -14.73
N LEU A 10 19.58 1.20 -15.35
CA LEU A 10 18.38 1.90 -14.92
C LEU A 10 17.80 1.20 -13.68
N ARG A 11 17.28 1.97 -12.72
CA ARG A 11 16.59 1.41 -11.55
C ARG A 11 15.09 1.69 -11.65
N HIS A 12 14.30 0.64 -11.46
CA HIS A 12 12.85 0.72 -11.33
C HIS A 12 12.43 0.22 -9.95
N TYR A 13 11.47 0.90 -9.35
CA TYR A 13 10.94 0.57 -8.03
C TYR A 13 9.43 0.41 -8.09
N THR A 14 8.95 -0.69 -7.52
CA THR A 14 7.53 -1.02 -7.41
C THR A 14 7.20 -1.37 -5.97
N VAL A 15 6.05 -0.90 -5.48
CA VAL A 15 5.52 -1.28 -4.15
C VAL A 15 4.15 -1.92 -4.37
N SER A 16 4.02 -3.20 -4.00
CA SER A 16 2.85 -4.04 -4.30
C SER A 16 2.48 -4.96 -3.13
N ASP A 17 1.48 -5.83 -3.36
CA ASP A 17 1.11 -6.95 -2.49
C ASP A 17 0.95 -6.56 -0.99
N PRO A 18 0.10 -5.57 -0.65
CA PRO A 18 -0.14 -5.21 0.74
C PRO A 18 -0.74 -6.40 1.50
N ARG A 19 -0.07 -6.86 2.56
CA ARG A 19 -0.51 -7.99 3.38
C ARG A 19 -0.54 -7.64 4.87
N THR A 20 -1.52 -8.18 5.58
CA THR A 20 -1.58 -8.09 7.05
C THR A 20 -0.66 -9.15 7.66
N HIS A 21 0.36 -8.71 8.39
CA HIS A 21 1.26 -9.58 9.14
C HIS A 21 0.59 -10.03 10.47
N PRO A 22 0.76 -11.28 10.94
CA PRO A 22 0.13 -11.80 12.17
C PRO A 22 0.48 -11.04 13.46
N LYS A 23 1.47 -10.14 13.42
CA LYS A 23 1.83 -9.22 14.52
C LYS A 23 1.05 -7.89 14.49
N GLY A 24 -0.02 -7.78 13.68
CA GLY A 24 -0.93 -6.62 13.69
C GLY A 24 -0.39 -5.37 12.95
N TYR A 25 0.36 -5.55 11.87
CA TYR A 25 0.81 -4.46 11.00
C TYR A 25 0.76 -4.86 9.52
N THR A 26 0.68 -3.88 8.61
CA THR A 26 0.71 -4.11 7.16
C THR A 26 2.16 -4.12 6.64
N GLU A 27 2.50 -5.15 5.88
CA GLU A 27 3.73 -5.22 5.08
C GLU A 27 3.40 -5.02 3.60
N TYR A 28 4.35 -4.45 2.87
CA TYR A 28 4.30 -4.24 1.43
C TYR A 28 5.51 -4.95 0.82
N LYS A 29 5.30 -5.59 -0.34
CA LYS A 29 6.39 -6.09 -1.18
C LYS A 29 7.03 -4.89 -1.88
N VAL A 30 8.34 -4.72 -1.72
CA VAL A 30 9.11 -3.72 -2.44
C VAL A 30 10.06 -4.44 -3.38
N THR A 31 9.92 -4.14 -4.65
CA THR A 31 10.71 -4.72 -5.72
C THR A 31 11.62 -3.64 -6.30
N ALA A 32 12.93 -3.88 -6.26
CA ALA A 32 13.94 -3.03 -6.89
C ALA A 32 14.55 -3.77 -8.08
N GLN A 33 14.28 -3.30 -9.29
CA GLN A 33 14.80 -3.85 -10.53
C GLN A 33 15.97 -3.00 -11.04
N PHE A 34 17.07 -3.66 -11.37
CA PHE A 34 18.28 -3.08 -11.95
C PHE A 34 18.40 -3.61 -13.38
N ILE A 35 18.04 -2.78 -14.36
CA ILE A 35 17.95 -3.12 -15.78
C ILE A 35 19.20 -2.60 -16.49
N SER A 36 20.00 -3.48 -17.10
CA SER A 36 21.17 -3.06 -17.88
C SER A 36 20.74 -2.23 -19.09
N LYS A 37 21.39 -1.08 -19.32
CA LYS A 37 21.17 -0.24 -20.51
C LYS A 37 21.72 -0.86 -21.80
N LYS A 38 22.62 -1.84 -21.68
CA LYS A 38 23.25 -2.54 -22.82
C LYS A 38 22.43 -3.75 -23.23
N ASP A 39 21.87 -4.44 -22.23
CA ASP A 39 21.15 -5.69 -22.37
C ASP A 39 19.87 -5.58 -21.52
N PRO A 40 18.75 -5.06 -22.07
CA PRO A 40 17.53 -4.85 -21.27
C PRO A 40 16.92 -6.14 -20.72
N GLU A 41 17.38 -7.31 -21.18
CA GLU A 41 17.06 -8.64 -20.63
C GLU A 41 17.88 -9.02 -19.36
N ASP A 42 19.03 -8.37 -19.10
CA ASP A 42 19.75 -8.49 -17.81
C ASP A 42 19.09 -7.59 -16.76
N VAL A 43 17.94 -8.06 -16.29
CA VAL A 43 17.24 -7.51 -15.13
C VAL A 43 17.66 -8.29 -13.89
N LYS A 44 18.19 -7.58 -12.89
CA LYS A 44 18.39 -8.11 -11.54
C LYS A 44 17.32 -7.53 -10.64
N GLU A 45 16.57 -8.39 -9.99
CA GLU A 45 15.48 -8.02 -9.09
C GLU A 45 15.91 -8.25 -7.64
N VAL A 46 15.58 -7.32 -6.76
CA VAL A 46 15.74 -7.45 -5.31
C VAL A 46 14.40 -7.22 -4.64
N VAL A 47 13.91 -8.23 -3.92
CA VAL A 47 12.61 -8.18 -3.23
C VAL A 47 12.83 -8.09 -1.73
N VAL A 48 12.16 -7.13 -1.08
CA VAL A 48 12.06 -7.02 0.38
C VAL A 48 10.61 -6.85 0.82
N TRP A 49 10.29 -7.34 2.01
CA TRP A 49 9.03 -7.04 2.69
C TRP A 49 9.28 -5.97 3.76
N LYS A 50 8.49 -4.90 3.74
CA LYS A 50 8.68 -3.72 4.60
C LYS A 50 7.35 -3.19 5.13
N ARG A 51 7.33 -2.68 6.35
CA ARG A 51 6.15 -2.06 6.96
C ARG A 51 6.19 -0.54 6.82
N TYR A 52 5.03 0.11 6.99
CA TYR A 52 4.87 1.57 6.86
C TYR A 52 5.94 2.40 7.62
N SER A 53 6.29 2.00 8.85
CA SER A 53 7.29 2.73 9.66
C SER A 53 8.72 2.63 9.12
N ASP A 54 9.06 1.59 8.35
CA ASP A 54 10.36 1.49 7.70
C ASP A 54 10.48 2.54 6.57
N PHE A 55 9.39 2.72 5.80
CA PHE A 55 9.31 3.78 4.78
C PHE A 55 9.29 5.17 5.42
N ARG A 56 8.56 5.36 6.53
CA ARG A 56 8.53 6.65 7.26
C ARG A 56 9.92 7.05 7.76
N LYS A 57 10.72 6.09 8.23
CA LYS A 57 12.14 6.31 8.58
C LYS A 57 12.97 6.67 7.34
N LEU A 58 12.89 5.86 6.27
CA LEU A 58 13.61 6.12 5.03
C LEU A 58 13.26 7.50 4.43
N HIS A 59 11.99 7.90 4.50
CA HIS A 59 11.53 9.22 4.06
C HIS A 59 12.24 10.35 4.80
N GLY A 60 12.28 10.30 6.13
CA GLY A 60 12.98 11.31 6.94
C GLY A 60 14.49 11.38 6.65
N ASP A 61 15.15 10.22 6.55
CA ASP A 61 16.58 10.12 6.22
C ASP A 61 16.92 10.72 4.83
N LEU A 62 16.09 10.41 3.83
CA LEU A 62 16.23 10.93 2.47
C LEU A 62 15.86 12.41 2.38
N ALA A 63 14.81 12.86 3.07
CA ALA A 63 14.39 14.26 3.13
C ALA A 63 15.47 15.16 3.76
N TYR A 64 16.10 14.70 4.84
CA TYR A 64 17.24 15.37 5.46
C TYR A 64 18.40 15.51 4.47
N THR A 65 18.77 14.40 3.81
CA THR A 65 19.83 14.37 2.80
C THR A 65 19.52 15.30 1.62
N HIS A 66 18.28 15.27 1.12
CA HIS A 66 17.79 16.12 0.03
C HIS A 66 17.85 17.61 0.39
N ARG A 67 17.32 17.99 1.56
CA ARG A 67 17.36 19.38 2.06
C ARG A 67 18.78 19.92 2.15
N ASN A 68 19.74 19.09 2.58
CA ASN A 68 21.15 19.46 2.67
C ASN A 68 21.82 19.65 1.29
N LEU A 69 21.42 18.85 0.28
CA LEU A 69 21.95 18.94 -1.07
C LEU A 69 21.37 20.13 -1.86
N PHE A 70 20.04 20.26 -1.90
CA PHE A 70 19.33 21.18 -2.80
C PHE A 70 18.98 22.54 -2.16
N ARG A 71 19.33 22.76 -0.89
CA ARG A 71 19.12 24.03 -0.17
C ARG A 71 17.70 24.61 -0.27
N ARG A 72 16.69 23.73 -0.39
CA ARG A 72 15.24 24.04 -0.54
C ARG A 72 14.80 24.60 -1.90
N LEU A 73 15.59 24.42 -2.97
CA LEU A 73 15.18 24.75 -4.36
C LEU A 73 14.20 23.74 -4.97
N GLU A 74 14.37 22.45 -4.63
CA GLU A 74 13.51 21.36 -5.07
C GLU A 74 12.69 20.85 -3.88
N GLU A 75 11.40 20.56 -4.10
CA GLU A 75 10.51 20.02 -3.08
C GLU A 75 10.63 18.50 -3.01
N PHE A 76 10.71 17.96 -1.79
CA PHE A 76 10.79 16.52 -1.57
C PHE A 76 9.36 15.94 -1.54
N PRO A 77 9.08 14.76 -2.13
CA PRO A 77 7.74 14.19 -2.14
C PRO A 77 7.18 14.06 -0.71
N ALA A 78 5.95 14.55 -0.52
CA ALA A 78 5.21 14.38 0.72
C ALA A 78 4.93 12.89 0.96
N PHE A 79 4.84 12.50 2.24
CA PHE A 79 4.59 11.11 2.62
C PHE A 79 3.37 11.02 3.54
N PRO A 80 2.49 10.01 3.36
CA PRO A 80 1.29 9.82 4.17
C PRO A 80 1.61 9.87 5.67
N ARG A 81 0.77 10.59 6.42
CA ARG A 81 0.97 10.75 7.88
C ARG A 81 0.66 9.45 8.61
N ALA A 82 1.23 9.32 9.81
CA ALA A 82 0.83 8.24 10.70
C ALA A 82 -0.65 8.46 11.09
N GLN A 83 -1.42 7.38 11.07
CA GLN A 83 -2.81 7.38 11.52
C GLN A 83 -2.98 6.13 12.38
N VAL A 84 -3.56 6.30 13.57
CA VAL A 84 -3.86 5.22 14.52
C VAL A 84 -5.21 4.57 14.18
N PHE A 85 -6.24 5.39 13.98
CA PHE A 85 -7.55 4.97 13.47
C PHE A 85 -7.50 4.71 11.96
N GLY A 86 -8.32 3.77 11.48
CA GLY A 86 -8.41 3.43 10.06
C GLY A 86 -7.12 2.89 9.43
N ARG A 87 -6.10 2.53 10.22
CA ARG A 87 -4.76 2.17 9.71
C ARG A 87 -4.70 0.91 8.85
N PHE A 88 -5.79 0.15 8.80
CA PHE A 88 -6.00 -1.05 7.99
C PHE A 88 -7.03 -0.84 6.86
N GLU A 89 -7.62 0.35 6.73
CA GLU A 89 -8.53 0.67 5.64
C GLU A 89 -7.82 0.58 4.29
N ALA A 90 -8.50 0.02 3.28
CA ALA A 90 -7.93 -0.17 1.95
C ALA A 90 -7.41 1.15 1.35
N SER A 91 -8.16 2.24 1.54
CA SER A 91 -7.77 3.59 1.10
C SER A 91 -6.46 4.07 1.75
N VAL A 92 -6.29 3.83 3.06
CA VAL A 92 -5.09 4.21 3.82
C VAL A 92 -3.89 3.34 3.43
N ILE A 93 -4.12 2.05 3.21
CA ILE A 93 -3.10 1.11 2.73
C ILE A 93 -2.62 1.51 1.33
N GLU A 94 -3.52 1.85 0.42
CA GLU A 94 -3.18 2.29 -0.94
C GLU A 94 -2.49 3.67 -0.97
N GLU A 95 -2.95 4.63 -0.15
CA GLU A 95 -2.26 5.92 0.00
C GLU A 95 -0.80 5.72 0.43
N ARG A 96 -0.58 4.87 1.44
CA ARG A 96 0.76 4.50 1.96
C ARG A 96 1.59 3.76 0.91
N ARG A 97 1.00 2.84 0.16
CA ARG A 97 1.65 2.10 -0.94
C ARG A 97 2.12 3.05 -2.03
N LYS A 98 1.23 3.95 -2.49
CA LYS A 98 1.52 4.95 -3.52
C LYS A 98 2.59 5.94 -3.07
N GLY A 99 2.46 6.51 -1.86
CA GLY A 99 3.46 7.43 -1.31
C GLY A 99 4.84 6.79 -1.14
N ALA A 100 4.89 5.48 -0.84
CA ALA A 100 6.15 4.71 -0.80
C ALA A 100 6.76 4.50 -2.19
N GLU A 101 5.93 4.21 -3.18
CA GLU A 101 6.37 4.07 -4.57
C GLU A 101 6.87 5.39 -5.16
N ASP A 102 6.14 6.49 -4.97
CA ASP A 102 6.49 7.83 -5.43
C ASP A 102 7.81 8.31 -4.78
N LEU A 103 7.99 8.07 -3.47
CA LEU A 103 9.25 8.31 -2.76
C LEU A 103 10.43 7.56 -3.39
N LEU A 104 10.29 6.26 -3.65
CA LEU A 104 11.37 5.45 -4.22
C LEU A 104 11.69 5.88 -5.65
N ARG A 105 10.67 6.14 -6.47
CA ARG A 105 10.84 6.64 -7.85
C ARG A 105 11.53 8.00 -7.89
N PHE A 106 11.20 8.91 -6.97
CA PHE A 106 11.89 10.20 -6.84
C PHE A 106 13.40 10.03 -6.63
N THR A 107 13.84 9.04 -5.84
CA THR A 107 15.28 8.79 -5.65
C THR A 107 16.02 8.43 -6.93
N VAL A 108 15.36 7.84 -7.94
CA VAL A 108 15.98 7.42 -9.20
C VAL A 108 16.61 8.61 -9.92
N HIS A 109 15.91 9.75 -9.93
CA HIS A 109 16.30 10.96 -10.62
C HIS A 109 17.43 11.73 -9.91
N ILE A 110 17.75 11.40 -8.66
CA ILE A 110 18.75 12.11 -7.84
C ILE A 110 19.88 11.16 -7.46
N PRO A 111 21.03 11.17 -8.18
CA PRO A 111 22.11 10.19 -8.01
C PRO A 111 22.68 10.09 -6.58
N ALA A 112 22.62 11.18 -5.81
CA ALA A 112 23.07 11.20 -4.42
C ALA A 112 22.13 10.43 -3.47
N LEU A 113 20.80 10.51 -3.68
CA LEU A 113 19.81 9.75 -2.93
C LEU A 113 19.79 8.29 -3.39
N ASN A 114 19.82 8.07 -4.71
CA ASN A 114 19.87 6.74 -5.33
C ASN A 114 21.05 5.89 -4.83
N ASN A 115 22.20 6.53 -4.54
CA ASN A 115 23.40 5.84 -4.05
C ASN A 115 23.65 5.99 -2.55
N SER A 116 22.69 6.56 -1.81
CA SER A 116 22.77 6.78 -0.37
C SER A 116 22.94 5.46 0.42
N PRO A 117 23.60 5.49 1.59
CA PRO A 117 23.68 4.32 2.46
C PRO A 117 22.30 3.95 3.04
N GLN A 118 21.39 4.91 3.25
CA GLN A 118 20.07 4.64 3.83
C GLN A 118 19.15 3.87 2.86
N LEU A 119 19.18 4.19 1.56
CA LEU A 119 18.46 3.40 0.56
C LEU A 119 19.05 1.99 0.41
N LYS A 120 20.38 1.84 0.52
CA LYS A 120 21.05 0.52 0.53
C LYS A 120 20.70 -0.30 1.78
N GLU A 121 20.61 0.34 2.94
CA GLU A 121 20.18 -0.28 4.19
C GLU A 121 18.73 -0.77 4.09
N PHE A 122 17.85 0.03 3.47
CA PHE A 122 16.46 -0.35 3.26
C PHE A 122 16.34 -1.67 2.47
N PHE A 123 17.13 -1.86 1.42
CA PHE A 123 17.17 -3.11 0.64
C PHE A 123 18.13 -4.19 1.20
N ARG A 124 18.73 -3.99 2.39
CA ARG A 124 19.60 -5.00 3.02
C ARG A 124 18.82 -6.27 3.32
N GLY A 125 19.39 -7.41 2.97
CA GLY A 125 18.80 -8.73 3.23
C GLY A 125 17.64 -9.09 2.29
N GLY A 126 17.42 -8.33 1.21
CA GLY A 126 16.47 -8.70 0.17
C GLY A 126 16.88 -9.94 -0.61
N GLU A 127 15.89 -10.68 -1.06
CA GLU A 127 16.07 -11.83 -1.94
C GLU A 127 16.44 -11.33 -3.34
N VAL A 128 17.54 -11.82 -3.90
CA VAL A 128 18.05 -11.38 -5.20
C VAL A 128 17.71 -12.43 -6.25
N THR A 129 16.78 -12.08 -7.13
CA THR A 129 16.25 -12.96 -8.19
C THR A 129 16.62 -12.40 -9.55
N ARG A 130 16.80 -13.27 -10.55
CA ARG A 130 16.92 -12.86 -11.96
C ARG A 130 15.69 -13.39 -12.70
N PRO A 131 14.75 -12.53 -13.14
CA PRO A 131 13.53 -12.99 -13.81
C PRO A 131 13.80 -13.89 -15.02
N SER A 132 14.90 -13.66 -15.75
CA SER A 132 15.32 -14.48 -16.89
C SER A 132 15.84 -15.88 -16.52
N GLU A 133 16.23 -16.13 -15.27
CA GLU A 133 16.57 -17.47 -14.77
C GLU A 133 15.30 -18.23 -14.35
N VAL A 134 14.32 -17.55 -13.73
CA VAL A 134 13.02 -18.15 -13.37
C VAL A 134 12.25 -18.63 -14.60
N SER A 135 12.25 -17.85 -15.69
CA SER A 135 11.65 -18.28 -16.97
C SER A 135 12.32 -19.54 -17.55
N ARG A 136 13.63 -19.71 -17.37
CA ARG A 136 14.36 -20.90 -17.85
C ARG A 136 13.98 -22.16 -17.08
N ASP A 137 13.72 -22.04 -15.78
CA ASP A 137 13.26 -23.16 -14.93
C ASP A 137 11.87 -23.64 -15.38
N LEU A 138 10.95 -22.71 -15.68
CA LEU A 138 9.61 -23.02 -16.20
C LEU A 138 9.61 -23.62 -17.62
N HIS A 139 10.72 -23.56 -18.35
CA HIS A 139 10.88 -24.22 -19.66
C HIS A 139 11.39 -25.66 -19.56
N ILE A 140 11.65 -26.18 -18.34
CA ILE A 140 11.91 -27.60 -18.12
C ILE A 140 10.58 -28.34 -18.18
N LEU A 141 10.21 -28.81 -19.38
CA LEU A 141 9.07 -29.71 -19.56
C LEU A 141 9.26 -30.96 -18.66
N PRO A 142 8.19 -31.44 -17.99
CA PRO A 142 8.27 -32.69 -17.25
C PRO A 142 8.69 -33.82 -18.21
N PRO A 143 9.49 -34.81 -17.74
CA PRO A 143 9.88 -35.95 -18.57
C PRO A 143 8.64 -36.57 -19.22
N PRO A 144 8.66 -36.86 -20.53
CA PRO A 144 7.49 -37.35 -21.23
C PRO A 144 7.02 -38.66 -20.58
N LEU A 145 5.73 -38.72 -20.24
CA LEU A 145 5.12 -39.92 -19.68
C LEU A 145 5.20 -41.04 -20.73
N ILE A 146 6.16 -41.95 -20.54
CA ILE A 146 6.27 -43.17 -21.35
C ILE A 146 5.00 -43.99 -21.09
N PRO A 147 4.21 -44.35 -22.12
CA PRO A 147 3.07 -45.22 -21.93
C PRO A 147 3.54 -46.57 -21.39
N THR A 148 3.14 -46.92 -20.16
CA THR A 148 3.28 -48.28 -19.67
C THR A 148 2.43 -49.20 -20.54
N PRO A 149 2.99 -50.24 -21.17
CA PRO A 149 2.21 -51.12 -22.02
C PRO A 149 1.15 -51.84 -21.19
N PRO A 150 -0.08 -52.03 -21.72
CA PRO A 150 -1.08 -52.85 -21.05
C PRO A 150 -0.60 -54.32 -20.99
N PRO A 151 -0.97 -55.10 -19.96
CA PRO A 151 -0.66 -56.53 -19.89
C PRO A 151 -1.21 -57.29 -21.10
N ASP A 152 -0.44 -58.24 -21.63
CA ASP A 152 -0.85 -59.09 -22.76
C ASP A 152 -2.09 -59.95 -22.43
N GLU A 153 -3.17 -59.78 -23.20
CA GLU A 153 -4.26 -60.76 -23.29
C GLU A 153 -4.31 -61.39 -24.70
N PRO A 154 -4.45 -62.73 -24.81
CA PRO A 154 -4.22 -63.43 -26.07
C PRO A 154 -5.38 -63.33 -27.08
N ARG A 155 -4.95 -63.09 -28.32
CA ARG A 155 -5.71 -62.96 -29.57
C ARG A 155 -6.61 -64.16 -29.94
N THR A 156 -7.88 -63.89 -30.25
CA THR A 156 -8.69 -64.71 -31.19
C THR A 156 -9.41 -63.82 -32.22
N GLN A 157 -9.47 -64.30 -33.46
CA GLN A 157 -9.94 -63.66 -34.71
C GLN A 157 -11.13 -64.46 -35.30
N PRO A 158 -11.74 -64.10 -36.46
CA PRO A 158 -12.27 -62.81 -36.94
C PRO A 158 -13.65 -63.00 -37.63
N HIS A 159 -13.93 -62.22 -38.71
CA HIS A 159 -15.02 -62.36 -39.73
C HIS A 159 -16.42 -61.89 -39.25
N GLU A 160 -17.33 -61.26 -40.03
CA GLU A 160 -17.40 -60.63 -41.38
C GLU A 160 -18.60 -59.63 -41.36
N THR A 161 -18.94 -58.71 -42.29
CA THR A 161 -18.28 -57.89 -43.36
C THR A 161 -19.40 -56.97 -43.96
N TRP A 162 -19.09 -56.02 -44.88
CA TRP A 162 -20.02 -55.14 -45.63
C TRP A 162 -20.64 -53.94 -44.84
N LEU A 163 -21.05 -52.79 -45.41
CA LEU A 163 -20.90 -52.18 -46.75
C LEU A 163 -21.02 -50.62 -46.70
N SER A 164 -20.60 -50.00 -47.80
CA SER A 164 -20.50 -48.56 -48.12
C SER A 164 -21.74 -47.63 -47.99
N GLN A 165 -21.49 -46.39 -47.54
CA GLN A 165 -22.05 -45.07 -48.01
C GLN A 165 -23.57 -44.75 -47.89
N PRO A 166 -24.03 -43.48 -48.03
CA PRO A 166 -23.50 -42.17 -47.61
C PRO A 166 -24.55 -41.26 -46.87
N LEU A 167 -24.22 -39.98 -46.57
CA LEU A 167 -25.08 -38.95 -45.94
C LEU A 167 -26.27 -38.49 -46.82
N PRO A 168 -27.38 -37.94 -46.23
CA PRO A 168 -27.63 -36.49 -46.39
C PRO A 168 -28.42 -35.75 -45.26
N ALA A 169 -28.19 -34.43 -45.20
CA ALA A 169 -29.08 -33.28 -44.92
C ALA A 169 -30.23 -33.30 -43.86
N GLU A 170 -30.08 -32.39 -42.88
CA GLU A 170 -30.98 -31.26 -42.54
C GLU A 170 -32.43 -31.48 -42.05
N ARG A 171 -32.77 -30.92 -40.86
CA ARG A 171 -34.03 -30.17 -40.59
C ARG A 171 -34.03 -29.39 -39.27
N ARG A 172 -35.02 -28.50 -39.12
CA ARG A 172 -35.05 -27.31 -38.24
C ARG A 172 -36.40 -27.18 -37.52
N GLY A 173 -36.38 -26.74 -36.25
CA GLY A 173 -37.55 -26.21 -35.51
C GLY A 173 -38.37 -27.24 -34.69
N LEU A 174 -39.29 -26.84 -33.80
CA LEU A 174 -39.54 -25.55 -33.11
C LEU A 174 -40.68 -25.77 -32.07
N GLU A 175 -40.58 -25.22 -30.85
CA GLU A 175 -41.71 -24.79 -29.96
C GLU A 175 -41.04 -24.16 -28.71
N GLU A 176 -41.22 -22.90 -28.27
CA GLU A 176 -42.32 -21.90 -28.23
C GLU A 176 -43.08 -21.89 -26.89
N LEU A 177 -43.11 -20.73 -26.22
CA LEU A 177 -44.21 -20.22 -25.36
C LEU A 177 -43.96 -18.78 -24.85
N GLU A 178 -44.47 -17.81 -25.61
CA GLU A 178 -45.19 -16.56 -25.24
C GLU A 178 -44.64 -15.48 -24.25
N VAL A 179 -45.31 -14.31 -24.29
CA VAL A 179 -44.89 -12.93 -23.90
C VAL A 179 -46.15 -12.14 -23.40
N PRO A 180 -46.28 -10.77 -23.25
CA PRO A 180 -45.39 -9.61 -23.51
C PRO A 180 -45.30 -8.52 -22.39
N GLY A 181 -44.49 -7.47 -22.63
CA GLY A 181 -44.69 -6.08 -22.11
C GLY A 181 -44.02 -5.73 -20.77
N GLU A 182 -43.68 -4.47 -20.46
CA GLU A 182 -43.57 -3.24 -21.28
C GLU A 182 -42.59 -2.25 -20.58
N LEU A 183 -42.35 -1.06 -21.15
CA LEU A 183 -41.31 -0.11 -20.73
C LEU A 183 -41.79 0.93 -19.68
N ALA A 184 -40.80 1.52 -18.99
CA ALA A 184 -40.81 2.84 -18.34
C ALA A 184 -41.67 3.06 -17.07
N ALA A 185 -40.98 3.24 -15.94
CA ALA A 185 -41.33 4.19 -14.89
C ALA A 185 -40.07 4.56 -14.06
N LEU A 186 -39.38 5.62 -14.46
CA LEU A 186 -38.48 6.36 -13.56
C LEU A 186 -39.32 7.43 -12.87
N GLU A 187 -39.39 7.45 -11.53
CA GLU A 187 -39.34 8.66 -10.67
C GLU A 187 -39.76 8.39 -9.20
N ALA A 188 -39.21 9.22 -8.31
CA ALA A 188 -39.73 9.63 -6.99
C ALA A 188 -39.89 8.62 -5.82
N GLU A 189 -38.84 8.49 -4.99
CA GLU A 189 -38.82 8.85 -3.55
C GLU A 189 -37.34 8.85 -3.10
N SER A 190 -36.62 9.93 -2.76
CA SER A 190 -36.87 11.17 -2.02
C SER A 190 -37.03 11.00 -0.50
N GLY A 191 -35.92 10.93 0.25
CA GLY A 191 -35.98 10.99 1.72
C GLY A 191 -34.65 10.87 2.47
N ARG A 192 -34.09 12.03 2.89
CA ARG A 192 -33.11 12.19 3.99
C ARG A 192 -31.90 11.24 4.02
N LEU A 193 -30.77 11.74 3.50
CA LEU A 193 -29.50 11.57 4.21
C LEU A 193 -29.41 12.73 5.22
N ASP A 194 -29.60 12.40 6.50
CA ASP A 194 -29.45 13.35 7.59
C ASP A 194 -27.99 13.85 7.67
N GLN A 195 -27.85 15.10 8.11
CA GLN A 195 -26.54 15.73 8.30
C GLN A 195 -25.85 15.06 9.49
N GLU A 196 -24.75 14.33 9.27
CA GLU A 196 -23.89 13.94 10.38
C GLU A 196 -23.31 15.20 11.05
N PRO A 197 -23.47 15.38 12.36
CA PRO A 197 -22.84 16.47 13.09
C PRO A 197 -21.32 16.36 12.97
N TRP A 198 -20.68 17.44 12.54
CA TRP A 198 -19.24 17.54 12.54
C TRP A 198 -18.72 17.61 13.98
N GLU A 199 -17.84 16.69 14.37
CA GLU A 199 -17.10 16.78 15.63
C GLU A 199 -15.73 17.45 15.40
N PRO A 200 -15.41 18.57 16.09
CA PRO A 200 -14.12 19.20 15.93
C PRO A 200 -13.02 18.57 16.78
N GLY A 201 -11.94 18.16 16.12
CA GLY A 201 -10.60 18.46 16.63
C GLY A 201 -9.87 17.35 17.38
N GLY A 202 -9.03 16.65 16.64
CA GLY A 202 -7.62 16.51 16.98
C GLY A 202 -7.26 15.99 18.38
N GLN A 203 -7.16 14.66 18.48
CA GLN A 203 -6.18 14.08 19.39
C GLN A 203 -4.78 14.50 18.93
N ALA A 204 -4.18 15.43 19.67
CA ALA A 204 -2.74 15.50 19.75
C ALA A 204 -2.30 14.25 20.53
N GLU A 205 -1.83 13.23 19.83
CA GLU A 205 -1.11 12.16 20.50
C GLU A 205 0.20 12.74 21.01
N GLU A 206 0.39 12.63 22.32
CA GLU A 206 1.62 12.94 23.02
C GLU A 206 2.67 11.95 22.51
N ASP A 207 3.71 12.42 21.81
CA ASP A 207 4.89 11.59 21.54
C ASP A 207 5.51 11.24 22.90
N ASP A 208 5.54 9.94 23.24
CA ASP A 208 6.30 9.37 24.36
C ASP A 208 7.81 9.50 24.08
N GLU A 209 8.30 10.73 24.12
CA GLU A 209 9.72 11.06 24.17
C GLU A 209 10.09 11.28 25.64
N GLU A 210 11.01 10.47 26.19
CA GLU A 210 11.51 10.60 27.57
C GLU A 210 12.29 11.94 27.73
N GLY A 211 11.57 13.05 27.91
CA GLY A 211 12.10 14.40 27.79
C GLY A 211 11.41 15.42 28.69
N GLU A 212 11.92 15.54 29.92
CA GLU A 212 11.62 16.58 30.93
C GLU A 212 10.16 16.63 31.46
N PRO A 213 9.95 17.02 32.75
CA PRO A 213 8.59 17.14 33.30
C PRO A 213 7.83 18.28 32.61
N ALA A 214 6.67 17.95 32.05
CA ALA A 214 5.80 18.91 31.36
C ALA A 214 5.62 20.22 32.17
N PRO A 215 5.86 21.41 31.57
CA PRO A 215 5.77 22.68 32.25
C PRO A 215 4.51 22.82 33.11
N ALA A 216 4.65 23.32 34.34
CA ALA A 216 3.58 23.32 35.33
C ALA A 216 2.27 23.96 34.83
N TYR A 217 2.36 24.98 33.98
CA TYR A 217 1.20 25.64 33.36
C TYR A 217 0.40 24.70 32.44
N LEU A 218 1.04 23.81 31.67
CA LEU A 218 0.35 22.80 30.85
C LEU A 218 -0.40 21.82 31.76
N SER A 219 0.26 21.33 32.82
CA SER A 219 -0.36 20.43 33.78
C SER A 219 -1.59 21.03 34.49
N GLN A 220 -1.65 22.36 34.61
CA GLN A 220 -2.76 23.11 35.18
C GLN A 220 -3.86 23.38 34.15
N ALA A 221 -3.51 23.78 32.93
CA ALA A 221 -4.44 23.96 31.82
C ALA A 221 -5.21 22.68 31.48
N THR A 222 -4.51 21.53 31.37
CA THR A 222 -5.14 20.23 31.10
C THR A 222 -6.14 19.85 32.19
N LYS A 223 -5.86 20.13 33.47
CA LYS A 223 -6.80 19.90 34.59
C LYS A 223 -8.07 20.75 34.46
N LEU A 224 -7.94 22.02 34.10
CA LEU A 224 -9.07 22.94 33.92
C LEU A 224 -9.96 22.53 32.73
N ILE A 225 -9.35 22.20 31.59
CA ILE A 225 -10.07 21.72 30.39
C ILE A 225 -10.78 20.39 30.69
N THR A 226 -10.10 19.46 31.36
CA THR A 226 -10.69 18.17 31.77
C THR A 226 -11.85 18.37 32.73
N GLN A 227 -11.80 19.37 33.61
CA GLN A 227 -12.93 19.68 34.50
C GLN A 227 -14.09 20.32 33.73
N ALA A 228 -13.81 21.26 32.82
CA ALA A 228 -14.83 21.88 31.97
C ALA A 228 -15.65 20.85 31.19
N LEU A 229 -15.00 19.82 30.62
CA LEU A 229 -15.65 18.70 29.94
C LEU A 229 -16.57 17.87 30.86
N ARG A 230 -16.24 17.74 32.16
CA ARG A 230 -17.12 17.09 33.14
C ARG A 230 -18.32 17.95 33.50
N ASP A 231 -18.10 19.25 33.67
CA ASP A 231 -19.14 20.21 34.00
C ASP A 231 -20.14 20.35 32.84
N GLU A 232 -19.65 20.33 31.59
CA GLU A 232 -20.48 20.29 30.38
C GLU A 232 -21.34 19.03 30.32
N LYS A 233 -20.75 17.86 30.57
CA LYS A 233 -21.46 16.57 30.66
C LYS A 233 -22.47 16.53 31.81
N ALA A 234 -22.28 17.33 32.86
CA ALA A 234 -23.22 17.51 33.96
C ALA A 234 -24.32 18.57 33.68
N GLY A 235 -24.31 19.21 32.50
CA GLY A 235 -25.23 20.30 32.15
C GLY A 235 -24.89 21.65 32.80
N ALA A 236 -23.76 21.75 33.49
CA ALA A 236 -23.28 22.96 34.17
C ALA A 236 -22.51 23.88 33.20
N TYR A 237 -23.11 24.19 32.05
CA TYR A 237 -22.52 24.99 30.97
C TYR A 237 -21.87 26.32 31.41
N PRO A 238 -22.40 27.08 32.39
CA PRO A 238 -21.72 28.30 32.86
C PRO A 238 -20.35 28.03 33.51
N ALA A 239 -20.21 26.91 34.22
CA ALA A 239 -18.93 26.49 34.81
C ALA A 239 -17.97 25.95 33.76
N ALA A 240 -18.47 25.14 32.81
CA ALA A 240 -17.68 24.64 31.69
C ALA A 240 -17.07 25.77 30.85
N LEU A 241 -17.89 26.77 30.48
CA LEU A 241 -17.42 27.96 29.73
C LEU A 241 -16.34 28.75 30.49
N GLN A 242 -16.40 28.80 31.82
CA GLN A 242 -15.35 29.43 32.62
C GLN A 242 -14.07 28.57 32.64
N GLY A 243 -14.18 27.26 32.85
CA GLY A 243 -13.03 26.34 32.84
C GLY A 243 -12.28 26.32 31.49
N TYR A 244 -12.98 26.42 30.36
CA TYR A 244 -12.35 26.58 29.04
C TYR A 244 -11.60 27.91 28.90
N ARG A 245 -12.15 29.02 29.41
CA ARG A 245 -11.47 30.33 29.41
C ARG A 245 -10.22 30.30 30.27
N ASP A 246 -10.31 29.75 31.48
CA ASP A 246 -9.21 29.71 32.43
C ASP A 246 -8.07 28.81 31.91
N GLY A 247 -8.41 27.66 31.32
CA GLY A 247 -7.45 26.76 30.67
C GLY A 247 -6.64 27.42 29.54
N VAL A 248 -7.28 28.27 28.72
CA VAL A 248 -6.60 29.02 27.64
C VAL A 248 -5.83 30.24 28.16
N THR A 249 -6.32 30.91 29.20
CA THR A 249 -5.74 32.17 29.69
C THR A 249 -4.41 31.98 30.44
N HIS A 250 -4.09 30.76 30.90
CA HIS A 250 -2.81 30.44 31.54
C HIS A 250 -1.56 30.46 30.62
N HIS A 251 -1.69 30.82 29.33
CA HIS A 251 -0.58 30.88 28.38
C HIS A 251 0.25 32.18 28.39
N LEU A 252 -0.14 33.22 29.15
CA LEU A 252 0.65 34.44 29.26
C LEU A 252 1.46 34.47 30.56
N PRO A 253 2.81 34.32 30.51
CA PRO A 253 3.64 34.65 31.65
C PRO A 253 3.49 36.15 31.93
N ALA A 254 3.15 36.50 33.17
CA ALA A 254 3.17 37.88 33.60
C ALA A 254 4.62 38.38 33.66
N GLU A 255 5.07 39.02 32.57
CA GLU A 255 6.32 39.79 32.61
C GLU A 255 6.21 40.85 33.71
N ARG A 256 7.21 40.86 34.58
CA ARG A 256 7.24 41.74 35.75
C ARG A 256 7.52 43.18 35.32
N VAL A 257 6.80 44.10 35.96
CA VAL A 257 7.16 45.52 36.09
C VAL A 257 8.45 45.66 36.91
#